data_AF-A0A355F8M8-F1
#
_entry.id   AF-A0A355F8M8-F1
#
_cell.length_a   1.000
_cell.length_b   1.000
_cell.length_c   1.000
_cell.angle_alpha   90.00
_cell.angle_beta   90.00
_cell.angle_gamma   90.00
#
_symmetry.space_group_name_H-M   'P 1'
#
loop_
_entity.id
_entity.type
_entity.pdbx_description
1 polymer ?
#
loop_
_entity_poly.entity_id
_entity_poly.type
_entity_poly.pdbx_seq_one_letter_code
_entity_poly.pdbx_strand_id
1 'polypeptide(L)'
;MKRLSVFTVLLALFVLLAAVAPAEGTCVRLLPSTYTKSNTVLISGWDWMRPAVGTPTVVWKLNVAPATLAGAKSESFYVLVEALVTNTTSGGAGYERPLVLWVTNAAGTTPVQVELRNPFRPVDPANSAGVGYVTYGYAQINDQRVINNFRATGKLEVMFMWQGGYHVAVKSDSAKIAFQK
;
A
#
# COMPACT_ATOMS: atom_id res chain seq x y z
N MET A 1 -5.05 -61.66 -19.92
CA MET A 1 -4.36 -60.36 -19.80
C MET A 1 -5.22 -59.28 -20.45
N LYS A 2 -5.82 -58.37 -19.66
CA LYS A 2 -6.66 -57.27 -20.19
C LYS A 2 -5.74 -56.17 -20.72
N ARG A 3 -5.75 -55.92 -22.04
CA ARG A 3 -5.06 -54.78 -22.65
C ARG A 3 -5.84 -53.51 -22.27
N LEU A 4 -5.31 -52.70 -21.36
CA LEU A 4 -5.81 -51.33 -21.19
C LEU A 4 -5.63 -50.62 -22.53
N SER A 5 -6.70 -50.04 -23.05
CA SER A 5 -6.62 -49.28 -24.31
C SER A 5 -5.77 -48.03 -24.08
N VAL A 6 -4.89 -47.73 -25.03
CA VAL A 6 -4.04 -46.52 -25.01
C VAL A 6 -4.87 -45.24 -24.83
N PHE A 7 -6.11 -45.26 -25.30
CA PHE A 7 -7.11 -44.19 -25.11
C PHE A 7 -7.49 -43.96 -23.65
N THR A 8 -7.60 -45.02 -22.85
CA THR A 8 -7.96 -44.93 -21.42
C THR A 8 -6.82 -44.32 -20.60
N VAL A 9 -5.56 -44.60 -20.97
CA VAL A 9 -4.36 -44.04 -20.33
C VAL A 9 -4.20 -42.55 -20.67
N LEU A 10 -4.40 -42.18 -21.94
CA LEU A 10 -4.34 -40.78 -22.38
C LEU A 10 -5.44 -39.91 -21.75
N LEU A 11 -6.66 -40.44 -21.62
CA LEU A 11 -7.76 -39.71 -20.97
C LEU A 11 -7.50 -39.48 -19.47
N ALA A 12 -6.96 -40.48 -18.76
CA ALA A 12 -6.58 -40.33 -17.36
C ALA A 12 -5.44 -39.30 -17.16
N LEU A 13 -4.48 -39.24 -18.09
CA LEU A 13 -3.40 -38.26 -18.06
C LEU A 13 -3.93 -36.83 -18.29
N PHE A 14 -4.87 -36.65 -19.22
CA PHE A 14 -5.48 -35.34 -19.49
C PHE A 14 -6.31 -34.82 -18.30
N VAL A 15 -7.01 -35.71 -17.59
CA VAL A 15 -7.75 -35.36 -16.36
C VAL A 15 -6.80 -35.00 -15.21
N LEU A 16 -5.63 -35.66 -15.11
CA LEU A 16 -4.59 -35.28 -14.13
C LEU A 16 -3.93 -33.92 -14.45
N LEU A 17 -3.75 -33.58 -15.72
CA LEU A 17 -3.15 -32.30 -16.14
C LEU A 17 -4.11 -31.10 -15.98
N ALA A 18 -5.42 -31.31 -16.08
CA ALA A 18 -6.40 -30.24 -15.88
C ALA A 18 -6.63 -29.85 -14.39
N ALA A 19 -6.13 -30.64 -13.44
CA ALA A 19 -6.33 -30.41 -12.01
C ALA A 19 -5.24 -29.55 -11.33
N VAL A 20 -4.22 -29.11 -12.09
CA VAL A 20 -3.13 -28.27 -11.57
C VAL A 20 -3.32 -26.83 -12.03
N ALA A 21 -4.51 -26.27 -11.82
CA ALA A 21 -4.64 -24.82 -11.84
C ALA A 21 -3.91 -24.27 -10.60
N PRO A 22 -2.94 -23.35 -10.73
CA PRO A 22 -2.36 -22.70 -9.56
C PRO A 22 -3.49 -22.03 -8.81
N ALA A 23 -3.65 -22.33 -7.52
CA ALA A 23 -4.56 -21.60 -6.67
C ALA A 23 -4.13 -20.13 -6.69
N GLU A 24 -4.88 -19.29 -7.41
CA GLU A 24 -4.63 -17.86 -7.44
C GLU A 24 -4.79 -17.32 -6.02
N GLY A 25 -3.73 -16.74 -5.48
CA GLY A 25 -3.77 -16.19 -4.14
C GLY A 25 -4.77 -15.04 -4.07
N THR A 26 -5.60 -14.99 -3.04
CA THR A 26 -6.55 -13.88 -2.86
C THR A 26 -5.79 -12.66 -2.35
N CYS A 27 -5.88 -11.54 -3.08
CA CYS A 27 -5.35 -10.27 -2.62
C CYS A 27 -6.32 -9.63 -1.60
N VAL A 28 -5.82 -9.36 -0.40
CA VAL A 28 -6.57 -8.72 0.68
C VAL A 28 -6.03 -7.31 0.87
N ARG A 29 -6.92 -6.32 0.98
CA ARG A 29 -6.59 -4.92 1.26
C ARG A 29 -7.20 -4.49 2.58
N LEU A 30 -6.36 -4.03 3.49
CA LEU A 30 -6.72 -3.52 4.81
C LEU A 30 -6.69 -2.00 4.81
N LEU A 31 -7.78 -1.41 5.31
CA LEU A 31 -7.87 0.02 5.55
C LEU A 31 -7.42 0.35 6.98
N PRO A 32 -6.88 1.56 7.22
CA PRO A 32 -6.61 2.04 8.57
C PRO A 32 -7.88 2.09 9.41
N SER A 33 -7.80 1.62 10.66
CA SER A 33 -8.87 1.79 11.64
C SER A 33 -8.85 3.17 12.29
N THR A 34 -7.68 3.81 12.31
CA THR A 34 -7.48 5.11 12.96
C THR A 34 -6.47 5.93 12.17
N TYR A 35 -6.71 7.23 12.13
CA TYR A 35 -5.85 8.19 11.46
C TYR A 35 -5.64 9.39 12.39
N THR A 36 -4.38 9.74 12.64
CA THR A 36 -4.01 10.89 13.47
C THR A 36 -3.05 11.79 12.71
N LYS A 37 -3.14 13.09 12.93
CA LYS A 37 -2.36 14.11 12.22
C LYS A 37 -1.91 15.22 13.16
N SER A 38 -0.78 15.82 12.84
CA SER A 38 -0.22 16.96 13.55
C SER A 38 0.41 17.94 12.56
N ASN A 39 0.25 19.24 12.80
CA ASN A 39 0.81 20.31 11.99
C ASN A 39 0.42 20.24 10.50
N THR A 40 -0.77 19.72 10.20
CA THR A 40 -1.34 19.65 8.84
C THR A 40 -2.47 20.65 8.67
N VAL A 41 -2.76 21.05 7.43
CA VAL A 41 -3.92 21.91 7.11
C VAL A 41 -4.92 21.13 6.27
N LEU A 42 -6.17 21.02 6.73
CA LEU A 42 -7.24 20.34 5.98
C LEU A 42 -7.80 21.27 4.90
N ILE A 43 -7.69 20.86 3.63
CA ILE A 43 -8.25 21.58 2.47
C ILE A 43 -8.93 20.57 1.55
N SER A 44 -10.22 20.76 1.30
CA SER A 44 -11.00 19.91 0.38
C SER A 44 -10.89 18.41 0.68
N GLY A 45 -10.87 18.04 1.96
CA GLY A 45 -10.76 16.64 2.40
C GLY A 45 -9.34 16.07 2.42
N TRP A 46 -8.32 16.86 2.08
CA TRP A 46 -6.91 16.46 2.11
C TRP A 46 -6.15 17.20 3.22
N ASP A 47 -5.35 16.46 3.97
CA ASP A 47 -4.43 16.99 4.97
C ASP A 47 -3.10 17.33 4.33
N TRP A 48 -2.89 18.63 4.14
CA TRP A 48 -1.69 19.17 3.54
C TRP A 48 -0.53 19.19 4.54
N MET A 49 0.51 18.47 4.15
CA MET A 49 1.81 18.36 4.78
C MET A 49 2.76 19.33 4.08
N ARG A 50 2.81 20.54 4.64
CA ARG A 50 3.59 21.67 4.14
C ARG A 50 4.08 22.51 5.31
N PRO A 51 5.14 23.32 5.14
CA PRO A 51 5.67 24.09 6.26
C PRO A 51 4.65 25.16 6.64
N ALA A 52 4.16 25.09 7.87
CA ALA A 52 3.33 26.13 8.47
C ALA A 52 3.84 26.41 9.88
N VAL A 53 3.82 25.40 10.76
CA VAL A 53 4.41 25.43 12.10
C VAL A 53 4.85 24.01 12.45
N GLY A 54 6.13 23.80 12.77
CA GLY A 54 6.67 22.46 13.07
C GLY A 54 6.75 21.52 11.86
N THR A 55 7.11 20.27 12.10
CA THR A 55 7.15 19.23 11.06
C THR A 55 5.78 18.55 10.98
N PRO A 56 5.08 18.61 9.82
CA PRO A 56 3.85 17.86 9.61
C PRO A 56 4.06 16.36 9.71
N THR A 57 3.18 15.69 10.45
CA THR A 57 3.20 14.24 10.65
C THR A 57 1.79 13.68 10.57
N VAL A 58 1.65 12.52 9.94
CA VAL A 58 0.41 11.73 9.94
C VAL A 58 0.72 10.28 10.27
N VAL A 59 -0.24 9.59 10.90
CA VAL A 59 -0.13 8.19 11.27
C VAL A 59 -1.43 7.47 10.93
N TRP A 60 -1.31 6.38 10.17
CA TRP A 60 -2.38 5.42 9.90
C TRP A 60 -2.16 4.18 10.77
N LYS A 61 -3.12 3.87 11.65
CA LYS A 61 -3.07 2.68 12.50
C LYS A 61 -4.01 1.62 11.93
N LEU A 62 -3.47 0.42 11.78
CA LEU A 62 -4.22 -0.78 11.42
C LEU A 62 -4.37 -1.65 12.66
N ASN A 63 -5.60 -1.88 13.06
CA ASN A 63 -5.96 -2.85 14.09
C ASN A 63 -6.96 -3.84 13.48
N VAL A 64 -6.47 -5.02 13.12
CA VAL A 64 -7.27 -6.08 12.51
C VAL A 64 -7.23 -7.33 13.38
N ALA A 65 -8.27 -8.16 13.30
CA ALA A 65 -8.21 -9.46 13.97
C ALA A 65 -7.10 -10.32 13.34
N PRO A 66 -6.21 -10.99 14.12
CA PRO A 66 -5.16 -11.85 13.57
C PRO A 66 -5.66 -12.93 12.60
N ALA A 67 -6.88 -13.43 12.79
CA ALA A 67 -7.53 -14.35 11.84
C ALA A 67 -7.67 -13.77 10.42
N THR A 68 -7.79 -12.45 10.28
CA THR A 68 -7.78 -11.74 8.99
C THR A 68 -6.45 -11.92 8.25
N LEU A 69 -5.36 -12.17 8.98
CA LEU A 69 -4.01 -12.37 8.44
C LEU A 69 -3.64 -13.86 8.31
N ALA A 70 -4.54 -14.78 8.69
CA ALA A 70 -4.33 -16.21 8.48
C ALA A 70 -4.17 -16.51 6.98
N GLY A 71 -3.19 -17.34 6.65
CA GLY A 71 -2.81 -17.67 5.28
C GLY A 71 -1.96 -16.62 4.56
N ALA A 72 -1.74 -15.44 5.14
CA ALA A 72 -0.90 -14.41 4.51
C ALA A 72 0.54 -14.91 4.35
N LYS A 73 1.08 -14.81 3.13
CA LYS A 73 2.48 -15.12 2.84
C LYS A 73 3.35 -13.97 3.38
N SER A 74 4.39 -14.28 4.16
CA SER A 74 5.23 -13.23 4.78
C SER A 74 5.88 -12.30 3.75
N GLU A 75 6.23 -12.81 2.57
CA GLU A 75 6.81 -12.04 1.45
C GLU A 75 5.79 -11.12 0.74
N SER A 76 4.51 -11.18 1.10
CA SER A 76 3.45 -10.53 0.31
C SER A 76 2.91 -9.25 0.93
N PHE A 77 3.52 -8.69 1.98
CA PHE A 77 2.99 -7.46 2.60
C PHE A 77 3.49 -6.20 1.91
N TYR A 78 2.56 -5.37 1.46
CA TYR A 78 2.82 -4.10 0.79
C TYR A 78 2.10 -2.95 1.48
N VAL A 79 2.78 -1.81 1.61
CA VAL A 79 2.13 -0.52 1.87
C VAL A 79 1.72 0.06 0.53
N LEU A 80 0.44 0.39 0.38
CA LEU A 80 -0.10 1.12 -0.76
C LEU A 80 -0.35 2.56 -0.35
N VAL A 81 0.03 3.52 -1.20
CA VAL A 81 -0.12 4.95 -0.93
C VAL A 81 -0.85 5.64 -2.07
N GLU A 82 -1.76 6.53 -1.69
CA GLU A 82 -2.41 7.51 -2.54
C GLU A 82 -2.15 8.91 -1.96
N ALA A 83 -1.59 9.82 -2.74
CA ALA A 83 -1.26 11.16 -2.28
C ALA A 83 -1.45 12.20 -3.37
N LEU A 84 -1.57 13.47 -2.97
CA LEU A 84 -1.35 14.62 -3.85
C LEU A 84 0.08 15.09 -3.60
N VAL A 85 0.84 15.35 -4.67
CA VAL A 85 2.22 15.84 -4.55
C VAL A 85 2.37 17.03 -5.47
N THR A 86 2.65 18.21 -4.92
CA THR A 86 2.76 19.45 -5.69
C THR A 86 4.03 20.20 -5.36
N ASN A 87 4.55 20.96 -6.32
CA ASN A 87 5.70 21.84 -6.13
C ASN A 87 5.31 23.26 -5.68
N THR A 88 3.99 23.58 -5.63
CA THR A 88 3.50 24.88 -5.14
C THR A 88 2.41 24.71 -4.09
N THR A 89 2.27 25.72 -3.22
CA THR A 89 1.31 25.72 -2.11
C THR A 89 -0.14 25.79 -2.59
N SER A 90 -0.37 26.35 -3.78
CA SER A 90 -1.70 26.51 -4.40
C SER A 90 -2.18 25.27 -5.17
N GLY A 91 -1.45 24.16 -5.09
CA GLY A 91 -1.77 22.93 -5.82
C GLY A 91 -0.96 22.78 -7.12
N GLY A 92 -1.52 22.05 -8.08
CA GLY A 92 -0.91 21.74 -9.38
C GLY A 92 -0.86 20.24 -9.65
N ALA A 93 -0.33 19.80 -10.78
CA ALA A 93 -0.32 18.37 -11.12
C ALA A 93 0.42 17.48 -10.10
N GLY A 94 0.06 16.19 -10.05
CA GLY A 94 0.68 15.20 -9.19
C GLY A 94 2.10 14.87 -9.65
N TYR A 95 3.11 15.29 -8.88
CA TYR A 95 4.51 14.98 -9.15
C TYR A 95 4.89 13.59 -8.68
N GLU A 96 5.67 12.89 -9.50
CA GLU A 96 6.24 11.60 -9.13
C GLU A 96 7.43 11.80 -8.21
N ARG A 97 7.26 11.48 -6.93
CA ARG A 97 8.30 11.57 -5.92
C ARG A 97 8.22 10.41 -4.93
N PRO A 98 9.37 9.88 -4.48
CA PRO A 98 9.35 8.90 -3.41
C PRO A 98 8.87 9.54 -2.10
N LEU A 99 8.08 8.79 -1.34
CA LEU A 99 7.81 9.09 0.07
C LEU A 99 8.50 8.06 0.95
N VAL A 100 9.14 8.52 2.03
CA VAL A 100 9.66 7.63 3.07
C VAL A 100 8.59 7.50 4.15
N LEU A 101 8.09 6.28 4.32
CA LEU A 101 7.15 5.93 5.38
C LEU A 101 7.85 5.10 6.45
N TRP A 102 7.46 5.28 7.70
CA TRP A 102 7.94 4.48 8.81
C TRP A 102 6.86 3.50 9.24
N VAL A 103 7.12 2.20 9.05
CA VAL A 103 6.22 1.12 9.45
C VAL A 103 6.64 0.62 10.82
N THR A 104 5.75 0.72 11.80
CA THR A 104 6.07 0.53 13.22
C THR A 104 5.09 -0.44 13.87
N ASN A 105 5.60 -1.31 14.75
CA ASN A 105 4.82 -2.05 15.74
C ASN A 105 5.66 -2.39 16.96
N ALA A 106 5.18 -3.28 17.83
CA ALA A 106 5.88 -3.66 19.06
C ALA A 106 7.22 -4.37 18.81
N ALA A 107 7.47 -4.92 17.61
CA ALA A 107 8.76 -5.52 17.26
C ALA A 107 9.79 -4.49 16.78
N GLY A 108 9.36 -3.28 16.39
CA GLY A 108 10.24 -2.20 16.00
C GLY A 108 9.70 -1.36 14.85
N THR A 109 10.61 -0.60 14.25
CA THR A 109 10.32 0.37 13.20
C THR A 109 11.20 0.09 11.99
N THR A 110 10.62 0.10 10.79
CA THR A 110 11.35 -0.05 9.52
C THR A 110 10.92 1.02 8.52
N PRO A 111 11.86 1.73 7.87
CA PRO A 111 11.51 2.66 6.80
C PRO A 111 11.20 1.90 5.50
N VAL A 112 10.18 2.36 4.78
CA VAL A 112 9.85 1.91 3.41
C VAL A 112 9.77 3.10 2.48
N GLN A 113 10.43 3.01 1.33
CA GLN A 113 10.39 4.04 0.30
C GLN A 113 9.32 3.69 -0.73
N VAL A 114 8.27 4.51 -0.82
CA VAL A 114 7.17 4.34 -1.75
C VAL A 114 7.38 5.24 -2.96
N GLU A 115 7.67 4.65 -4.10
CA GLU A 115 7.78 5.34 -5.37
C GLU A 115 6.40 5.74 -5.90
N LEU A 116 6.03 7.02 -5.76
CA LEU A 116 4.77 7.51 -6.30
C LEU A 116 4.88 7.74 -7.81
N ARG A 117 3.82 7.35 -8.52
CA ARG A 117 3.65 7.49 -9.96
C ARG A 117 2.33 8.16 -10.27
N ASN A 118 2.32 8.98 -11.30
CA ASN A 118 1.13 9.59 -11.87
C ASN A 118 0.95 9.01 -13.28
N PRO A 119 -0.10 8.21 -13.54
CA PRO A 119 -0.26 7.58 -14.85
C PRO A 119 -0.65 8.56 -15.96
N PHE A 120 -1.04 9.80 -15.63
CA PHE A 120 -1.48 10.79 -16.60
C PHE A 120 -0.33 11.67 -17.10
N ARG A 121 -0.28 11.86 -18.43
CA ARG A 121 0.71 12.68 -19.13
C ARG A 121 0.05 13.46 -20.27
N PRO A 122 0.49 14.72 -20.54
CA PRO A 122 1.49 15.49 -19.81
C PRO A 122 1.01 15.91 -18.42
N VAL A 123 1.96 16.21 -17.55
CA VAL A 123 1.70 16.79 -16.23
C VAL A 123 1.34 18.26 -16.46
N ASP A 124 0.06 18.63 -16.36
CA ASP A 124 -0.42 20.01 -16.54
C ASP A 124 -0.56 20.71 -15.18
N PRO A 125 0.34 21.66 -14.84
CA PRO A 125 0.28 22.39 -13.58
C PRO A 125 -1.02 23.18 -13.38
N ALA A 126 -1.75 23.52 -14.44
CA ALA A 126 -3.04 24.21 -14.35
C ALA A 126 -4.18 23.30 -13.87
N ASN A 127 -3.99 21.98 -13.91
CA ASN A 127 -5.01 20.99 -13.55
C ASN A 127 -4.96 20.64 -12.05
N SER A 128 -5.24 21.64 -11.19
CA SER A 128 -5.13 21.55 -9.73
C SER A 128 -6.32 20.87 -9.03
N ALA A 129 -7.29 20.34 -9.78
CA ALA A 129 -8.47 19.68 -9.25
C ALA A 129 -9.01 18.53 -10.12
N GLY A 130 -8.26 18.11 -11.14
CA GLY A 130 -8.73 17.15 -12.14
C GLY A 130 -7.88 15.89 -12.29
N VAL A 131 -8.05 15.24 -13.43
CA VAL A 131 -7.35 14.00 -13.80
C VAL A 131 -5.83 14.23 -13.79
N GLY A 132 -5.08 13.35 -13.13
CA GLY A 132 -3.62 13.49 -13.00
C GLY A 132 -3.17 14.34 -11.81
N TYR A 133 -4.06 14.63 -10.87
CA TYR A 133 -3.68 15.29 -9.61
C TYR A 133 -3.15 14.31 -8.55
N VAL A 134 -3.71 13.10 -8.54
CA VAL A 134 -3.39 12.05 -7.57
C VAL A 134 -2.23 11.19 -8.08
N THR A 135 -1.30 10.89 -7.20
CA THR A 135 -0.23 9.92 -7.43
C THR A 135 -0.45 8.68 -6.57
N TYR A 136 0.01 7.54 -7.08
CA TYR A 136 -0.15 6.23 -6.46
C TYR A 136 1.19 5.53 -6.40
N GLY A 137 1.44 4.77 -5.34
CA GLY A 137 2.65 3.97 -5.22
C GLY A 137 2.47 2.82 -4.25
N TYR A 138 3.46 1.95 -4.23
CA TYR A 138 3.55 0.90 -3.23
C TYR A 138 4.99 0.64 -2.83
N ALA A 139 5.18 0.03 -1.66
CA ALA A 139 6.45 -0.52 -1.22
C ALA A 139 6.22 -1.83 -0.48
N GLN A 140 7.11 -2.81 -0.70
CA GLN A 140 7.10 -4.06 0.07
C GLN A 140 7.67 -3.81 1.47
N ILE A 141 7.08 -4.45 2.48
CA ILE A 141 7.63 -4.49 3.83
C ILE A 141 8.53 -5.73 3.91
N ASN A 142 9.84 -5.54 4.04
CA ASN A 142 10.81 -6.65 4.04
C ASN A 142 11.33 -7.02 5.45
N ASP A 143 10.96 -6.26 6.50
CA ASP A 143 11.35 -6.60 7.87
C ASP A 143 10.44 -7.72 8.41
N GLN A 144 10.98 -8.94 8.43
CA GLN A 144 10.29 -10.14 8.91
C GLN A 144 9.85 -10.05 10.38
N ARG A 145 10.56 -9.28 11.23
CA ARG A 145 10.15 -9.10 12.63
C ARG A 145 8.86 -8.30 12.70
N VAL A 146 8.78 -7.22 11.92
CA VAL A 146 7.58 -6.38 11.83
C VAL A 146 6.42 -7.20 11.25
N ILE A 147 6.64 -7.94 10.15
CA ILE A 147 5.61 -8.78 9.52
C ILE A 147 5.09 -9.85 10.48
N ASN A 148 5.98 -10.61 11.13
CA ASN A 148 5.60 -11.69 12.04
C ASN A 148 4.84 -11.14 13.26
N ASN A 149 5.26 -9.99 13.80
CA ASN A 149 4.52 -9.33 14.88
C ASN A 149 3.15 -8.82 14.42
N PHE A 150 3.04 -8.28 13.21
CA PHE A 150 1.75 -7.87 12.65
C PHE A 150 0.81 -9.06 12.47
N ARG A 151 1.29 -10.19 11.93
CA ARG A 151 0.51 -11.43 11.80
C ARG A 151 0.02 -11.96 13.14
N ALA A 152 0.86 -11.90 14.17
CA ALA A 152 0.52 -12.39 15.50
C ALA A 152 -0.47 -11.48 16.24
N THR A 153 -0.32 -10.15 16.12
CA THR A 153 -1.04 -9.18 16.95
C THR A 153 -2.18 -8.46 16.21
N GLY A 154 -2.12 -8.42 14.88
CA GLY A 154 -3.02 -7.64 14.05
C GLY A 154 -2.80 -6.12 14.14
N LYS A 155 -1.68 -5.66 14.71
CA LYS A 155 -1.39 -4.24 14.93
C LYS A 155 -0.21 -3.75 14.09
N LEU A 156 -0.41 -2.65 13.37
CA LEU A 156 0.61 -1.98 12.59
C LEU A 156 0.33 -0.48 12.52
N GLU A 157 1.37 0.33 12.56
CA GLU A 157 1.28 1.77 12.31
C GLU A 157 2.13 2.12 11.08
N VAL A 158 1.60 3.00 10.23
CA VAL A 158 2.34 3.60 9.11
C VAL A 158 2.38 5.09 9.37
N MET A 159 3.58 5.64 9.50
CA MET A 159 3.78 7.06 9.74
C MET A 159 4.43 7.72 8.52
N PHE A 160 3.92 8.88 8.15
CA PHE A 160 4.61 9.79 7.24
C PHE A 160 4.98 11.07 7.97
N MET A 161 6.23 11.47 7.84
CA MET A 161 6.75 12.74 8.34
C MET A 161 7.30 13.52 7.15
N TRP A 162 6.85 14.76 6.99
CA TRP A 162 7.26 15.58 5.86
C TRP A 162 8.76 15.94 5.94
N GLN A 163 9.48 15.77 4.83
CA GLN A 163 10.94 15.97 4.78
C GLN A 163 11.39 17.20 3.96
N GLY A 164 10.46 18.07 3.54
CA GLY A 164 10.80 19.20 2.68
C GLY A 164 10.59 18.95 1.18
N GLY A 165 10.88 19.97 0.37
CA GLY A 165 10.91 19.89 -1.09
C GLY A 165 9.55 20.05 -1.79
N TYR A 166 8.63 19.11 -1.58
CA TYR A 166 7.30 19.11 -2.20
C TYR A 166 6.21 19.23 -1.16
N HIS A 167 5.10 19.87 -1.50
CA HIS A 167 3.89 19.81 -0.69
C HIS A 167 3.19 18.48 -0.94
N VAL A 168 2.87 17.76 0.12
CA VAL A 168 2.19 16.47 0.03
C VAL A 168 0.85 16.60 0.72
N ALA A 169 -0.21 16.07 0.13
CA ALA A 169 -1.51 15.98 0.78
C ALA A 169 -1.96 14.52 0.83
N VAL A 170 -2.50 14.12 1.97
CA VAL A 170 -2.97 12.76 2.22
C VAL A 170 -4.30 12.78 2.95
N LYS A 171 -4.98 11.64 3.05
CA LYS A 171 -6.27 11.47 3.71
C LYS A 171 -6.25 10.23 4.60
N SER A 172 -7.31 10.02 5.37
CA SER A 172 -7.39 8.92 6.35
C SER A 172 -7.28 7.52 5.76
N ASP A 173 -7.54 7.34 4.46
CA ASP A 173 -7.40 6.09 3.72
C ASP A 173 -6.24 6.10 2.71
N SER A 174 -5.37 7.13 2.74
CA SER A 174 -4.25 7.26 1.81
C SER A 174 -3.24 6.12 1.90
N ALA A 175 -2.91 5.66 3.12
CA ALA A 175 -2.03 4.51 3.30
C ALA A 175 -2.84 3.27 3.67
N LYS A 176 -2.61 2.17 2.96
CA LYS A 176 -3.31 0.89 3.11
C LYS A 176 -2.28 -0.24 3.18
N ILE A 177 -2.66 -1.38 3.75
CA ILE A 177 -1.83 -2.60 3.68
C ILE A 177 -2.50 -3.58 2.73
N ALA A 178 -1.73 -4.16 1.82
CA ALA A 178 -2.19 -5.23 0.96
C ALA A 178 -1.31 -6.47 1.10
N PHE A 179 -1.91 -7.65 0.97
CA PHE A 179 -1.18 -8.91 0.96
C PHE A 179 -1.89 -10.03 0.22
N GLN A 180 -1.14 -11.08 -0.15
CA GLN A 180 -1.68 -12.26 -0.81
C GLN A 180 -1.83 -13.42 0.19
N LYS A 181 -2.97 -14.09 0.13
CA LYS A 181 -3.22 -15.38 0.80
C LYS A 181 -3.16 -16.49 -0.22
#